data_AF-A0A840RXN8-F1
#
_entry.id   AF-A0A840RXN8-F1
#
_cell.length_a   1.000
_cell.length_b   1.000
_cell.length_c   1.000
_cell.angle_alpha   90.00
_cell.angle_beta   90.00
_cell.angle_gamma   90.00
#
_symmetry.space_group_name_H-M   'P 1'
#
loop_
_entity.id
_entity.type
_entity.pdbx_description
1 polymer ?
#
loop_
_entity_poly.entity_id
_entity_poly.type
_entity_poly.pdbx_seq_one_letter_code
_entity_poly.pdbx_strand_id
1 'polypeptide(L)'
;MKGGGKSQALLGSPLIFLQFSSFYMDAKCATFFTKKQRGENIMPTYVCSYNAVELTQQQKSEIATRITDIHHEVTGANAFFVQVIFHEIAKGNLYVSGSPPGSGQAWLHGHIRAGRNAEVKERLVLELMAAVSEVTQIKQEDVWVYVSELAPRNMAEYGALLPLPGDEKVWFEQLPADVQRRLSDH
;
A
#
# COMPACT_ATOMS: atom_id res chain seq x y z
N MET A 1 61.91 45.38 -17.33
CA MET A 1 63.13 45.25 -16.52
C MET A 1 62.84 44.26 -15.40
N LYS A 2 63.62 43.17 -15.34
CA LYS A 2 63.54 42.12 -14.31
C LYS A 2 64.41 42.50 -13.11
N GLY A 3 63.97 42.13 -11.91
CA GLY A 3 64.71 42.13 -10.65
C GLY A 3 63.70 42.12 -9.51
N GLY A 4 63.80 41.36 -8.44
CA GLY A 4 64.76 40.39 -7.91
C GLY A 4 64.08 39.88 -6.63
N GLY A 5 64.17 38.60 -6.29
CA GLY A 5 65.17 38.17 -5.31
C GLY A 5 64.57 37.06 -4.46
N LYS A 6 65.27 35.93 -4.42
CA LYS A 6 64.99 34.76 -3.58
C LYS A 6 65.45 35.03 -2.15
N SER A 7 64.80 34.44 -1.15
CA SER A 7 65.49 34.00 0.06
C SER A 7 64.87 32.72 0.60
N GLN A 8 65.74 31.77 0.93
CA GLN A 8 65.51 30.46 1.52
C GLN A 8 66.13 30.42 2.92
N ALA A 9 65.74 29.38 3.67
CA ALA A 9 66.24 28.85 4.94
C ALA A 9 65.55 29.43 6.21
N LEU A 10 64.66 28.68 6.87
CA LEU A 10 64.78 27.43 7.65
C LEU A 10 65.48 27.61 9.01
N LEU A 11 64.70 27.35 10.06
CA LEU A 11 64.98 26.81 11.41
C LEU A 11 63.76 27.24 12.25
N GLY A 12 62.96 26.44 12.93
CA GLY A 12 63.00 25.06 13.38
C GLY A 12 62.09 25.05 14.62
N SER A 13 61.05 24.22 14.67
CA SER A 13 60.29 23.98 15.90
C SER A 13 59.72 22.56 15.88
N PRO A 14 59.71 21.86 17.04
CA PRO A 14 59.80 20.42 17.06
C PRO A 14 58.45 19.72 17.01
N LEU A 15 58.56 18.47 16.55
CA LEU A 15 57.66 17.34 16.61
C LEU A 15 56.56 17.42 17.67
N ILE A 16 55.30 17.31 17.22
CA ILE A 16 54.33 16.38 17.82
C ILE A 16 53.64 15.62 16.68
N PHE A 17 54.08 14.38 16.50
CA PHE A 17 53.36 13.34 15.75
C PHE A 17 52.14 12.94 16.59
N LEU A 18 50.93 13.20 16.08
CA LEU A 18 49.75 12.44 16.50
C LEU A 18 49.25 11.66 15.30
N GLN A 19 49.41 10.35 15.45
CA GLN A 19 49.09 9.30 14.52
C GLN A 19 47.59 9.23 14.20
N PHE A 20 47.33 8.93 12.92
CA PHE A 20 46.31 8.02 12.41
C PHE A 20 44.96 7.92 13.15
N SER A 21 43.91 8.33 12.46
CA SER A 21 42.91 7.34 12.04
C SER A 21 42.34 7.75 10.69
N SER A 22 42.81 7.07 9.65
CA SER A 22 42.05 6.83 8.43
C SER A 22 40.65 6.39 8.85
N PHE A 23 39.63 7.18 8.52
CA PHE A 23 38.24 6.75 8.70
C PHE A 23 37.98 5.66 7.67
N TYR A 24 38.35 4.44 8.05
CA TYR A 24 38.05 3.22 7.33
C TYR A 24 36.53 3.10 7.34
N MET A 25 35.90 3.40 6.21
CA MET A 25 34.51 3.00 5.95
C MET A 25 34.44 1.48 6.15
N ASP A 26 33.75 1.06 7.19
CA ASP A 26 33.63 -0.33 7.57
C ASP A 26 32.89 -1.08 6.45
N ALA A 27 33.63 -1.89 5.69
CA ALA A 27 33.15 -2.69 4.57
C ALA A 27 32.27 -3.88 5.01
N LYS A 28 31.57 -3.73 6.14
CA LYS A 28 30.50 -4.62 6.61
C LYS A 28 29.10 -4.03 6.44
N CYS A 29 29.00 -2.78 5.97
CA CYS A 29 27.72 -2.14 5.66
C CYS A 29 27.18 -2.49 4.25
N ALA A 30 27.95 -3.22 3.43
CA ALA A 30 27.65 -3.46 2.01
C ALA A 30 27.24 -4.92 1.67
N THR A 31 26.96 -5.77 2.66
CA THR A 31 26.61 -7.17 2.42
C THR A 31 25.48 -7.64 3.34
N PHE A 32 24.31 -7.01 3.23
CA PHE A 32 23.05 -7.68 3.57
C PHE A 32 21.91 -7.26 2.62
N PHE A 33 22.26 -7.08 1.34
CA PHE A 33 21.30 -7.13 0.25
C PHE A 33 21.15 -8.59 -0.21
N THR A 34 19.91 -8.98 -0.51
CA THR A 34 19.46 -10.29 -1.01
C THR A 34 19.02 -11.32 0.05
N LYS A 35 17.89 -11.04 0.71
CA LYS A 35 16.90 -12.10 0.91
C LYS A 35 15.63 -11.73 0.16
N LYS A 36 15.44 -12.42 -0.95
CA LYS A 36 14.29 -12.40 -1.86
C LYS A 36 13.00 -12.61 -1.05
N GLN A 37 12.34 -11.53 -0.66
CA GLN A 37 11.02 -11.55 -0.01
C GLN A 37 10.03 -12.03 -1.08
N ARG A 38 9.44 -13.20 -0.82
CA ARG A 38 8.55 -13.90 -1.74
C ARG A 38 7.15 -13.89 -1.16
N GLY A 39 6.20 -13.41 -1.97
CA GLY A 39 4.81 -13.84 -1.97
C GLY A 39 4.05 -13.46 -0.71
N GLU A 40 3.58 -12.22 -0.68
CA GLU A 40 2.84 -11.62 0.42
C GLU A 40 1.34 -11.71 0.15
N ASN A 41 0.48 -11.89 1.17
CA ASN A 41 -0.97 -11.88 1.01
C ASN A 41 -1.61 -10.70 1.86
N ILE A 42 -2.06 -9.55 1.26
CA ILE A 42 -2.51 -8.23 1.90
C ILE A 42 -3.93 -8.17 2.42
N MET A 43 -4.24 -7.41 3.49
CA MET A 43 -5.58 -7.29 4.05
C MET A 43 -6.20 -5.87 3.97
N PRO A 44 -7.27 -5.67 3.16
CA PRO A 44 -7.76 -4.34 2.80
C PRO A 44 -9.20 -4.02 3.28
N THR A 45 -9.47 -2.73 3.44
CA THR A 45 -10.85 -2.21 3.53
C THR A 45 -11.16 -1.35 2.32
N TYR A 46 -12.19 -1.71 1.57
CA TYR A 46 -12.71 -0.94 0.45
C TYR A 46 -14.03 -0.26 0.81
N VAL A 47 -14.09 1.05 0.64
CA VAL A 47 -15.33 1.82 0.75
C VAL A 47 -15.79 2.20 -0.65
N CYS A 48 -16.91 1.66 -1.09
CA CYS A 48 -17.55 1.99 -2.36
C CYS A 48 -18.64 3.04 -2.11
N SER A 49 -18.34 4.29 -2.41
CA SER A 49 -19.28 5.40 -2.35
C SER A 49 -19.91 5.65 -3.72
N TYR A 50 -21.23 5.72 -3.82
CA TYR A 50 -21.93 5.81 -5.11
C TYR A 50 -23.15 6.73 -5.06
N ASN A 51 -23.56 7.27 -6.20
CA ASN A 51 -24.68 8.21 -6.33
C ASN A 51 -25.45 8.00 -7.65
N ALA A 52 -26.72 8.40 -7.64
CA ALA A 52 -27.65 8.44 -8.79
C ALA A 52 -27.90 7.09 -9.49
N VAL A 53 -27.48 6.00 -8.86
CA VAL A 53 -27.85 4.63 -9.19
C VAL A 53 -28.35 3.92 -7.93
N GLU A 54 -29.34 3.06 -8.07
CA GLU A 54 -29.78 2.18 -6.99
C GLU A 54 -29.13 0.82 -7.18
N LEU A 55 -28.18 0.48 -6.29
CA LEU A 55 -27.53 -0.82 -6.32
C LEU A 55 -28.36 -1.84 -5.55
N THR A 56 -28.79 -2.88 -6.26
CA THR A 56 -29.45 -4.05 -5.66
C THR A 56 -28.51 -4.79 -4.71
N GLN A 57 -29.07 -5.59 -3.80
CA GLN A 57 -28.25 -6.45 -2.93
C GLN A 57 -27.42 -7.47 -3.71
N GLN A 58 -27.93 -7.94 -4.85
CA GLN A 58 -27.19 -8.84 -5.74
C GLN A 58 -25.95 -8.14 -6.32
N GLN A 59 -26.10 -6.90 -6.83
CA GLN A 59 -24.98 -6.11 -7.34
C GLN A 59 -23.96 -5.80 -6.24
N LYS A 60 -24.41 -5.45 -5.03
CA LYS A 60 -23.51 -5.23 -3.88
C LYS A 60 -22.73 -6.49 -3.53
N SER A 61 -23.40 -7.64 -3.48
CA SER A 61 -22.75 -8.93 -3.25
C SER A 61 -21.73 -9.24 -4.34
N GLU A 62 -22.08 -9.04 -5.61
CA GLU A 62 -21.19 -9.30 -6.74
C GLU A 62 -19.97 -8.37 -6.73
N ILE A 63 -20.15 -7.07 -6.46
CA ILE A 63 -19.04 -6.12 -6.30
C ILE A 63 -18.13 -6.56 -5.15
N ALA A 64 -18.69 -6.94 -4.00
CA ALA A 64 -17.91 -7.37 -2.85
C ALA A 64 -17.08 -8.62 -3.15
N THR A 65 -17.68 -9.62 -3.83
CA THR A 65 -16.98 -10.82 -4.29
C THR A 65 -15.86 -10.47 -5.26
N ARG A 66 -16.15 -9.70 -6.32
CA ARG A 66 -15.15 -9.33 -7.33
C ARG A 66 -13.99 -8.52 -6.75
N ILE A 67 -14.26 -7.58 -5.85
CA ILE A 67 -13.20 -6.83 -5.16
C ILE A 67 -12.33 -7.78 -4.32
N THR A 68 -12.95 -8.73 -3.64
CA THR A 68 -12.24 -9.74 -2.82
C THR A 68 -11.34 -10.61 -3.67
N ASP A 69 -11.87 -11.14 -4.77
CA ASP A 69 -11.14 -12.01 -5.70
C ASP A 69 -10.00 -11.25 -6.37
N ILE A 70 -10.26 -10.07 -6.94
CA ILE A 70 -9.23 -9.22 -7.57
C ILE A 70 -8.13 -8.90 -6.57
N HIS A 71 -8.48 -8.52 -5.34
CA HIS A 71 -7.48 -8.22 -4.34
C HIS A 71 -6.64 -9.44 -3.96
N HIS A 72 -7.27 -10.60 -3.77
CA HIS A 72 -6.59 -11.87 -3.54
C HIS A 72 -5.62 -12.21 -4.67
N GLU A 73 -6.10 -12.20 -5.91
CA GLU A 73 -5.34 -12.61 -7.09
C GLU A 73 -4.19 -11.65 -7.42
N VAL A 74 -4.44 -10.35 -7.33
CA VAL A 74 -3.44 -9.33 -7.69
C VAL A 74 -2.37 -9.20 -6.60
N THR A 75 -2.76 -9.33 -5.33
CA THR A 75 -1.85 -8.99 -4.22
C THR A 75 -1.35 -10.18 -3.43
N GLY A 76 -1.89 -11.38 -3.69
CA GLY A 76 -1.72 -12.63 -2.94
C GLY A 76 -2.72 -12.81 -1.79
N ALA A 77 -3.21 -11.71 -1.23
CA ALA A 77 -4.08 -11.59 -0.05
C ALA A 77 -5.06 -12.70 0.30
N ASN A 78 -5.02 -13.29 1.49
CA ASN A 78 -6.03 -14.27 1.89
C ASN A 78 -7.41 -13.61 1.95
N ALA A 79 -8.35 -14.02 1.10
CA ALA A 79 -9.65 -13.38 0.90
C ALA A 79 -10.41 -12.99 2.20
N PHE A 80 -10.33 -13.79 3.26
CA PHE A 80 -11.06 -13.63 4.53
C PHE A 80 -10.82 -12.32 5.30
N PHE A 81 -9.93 -11.50 4.82
CA PHE A 81 -9.52 -10.26 5.44
C PHE A 81 -9.94 -9.03 4.57
N VAL A 82 -10.51 -9.26 3.38
CA VAL A 82 -11.07 -8.19 2.56
C VAL A 82 -12.41 -7.76 3.18
N GLN A 83 -12.52 -6.47 3.48
CA GLN A 83 -13.77 -5.85 3.88
C GLN A 83 -14.26 -4.91 2.78
N VAL A 84 -15.54 -4.99 2.42
CA VAL A 84 -16.18 -4.06 1.48
C VAL A 84 -17.37 -3.39 2.15
N ILE A 85 -17.39 -2.06 2.13
CA ILE A 85 -18.43 -1.21 2.72
C ILE A 85 -19.07 -0.40 1.59
N PHE A 86 -20.40 -0.42 1.52
CA PHE A 86 -21.16 0.38 0.57
C PHE A 86 -21.71 1.64 1.24
N HIS A 87 -21.48 2.79 0.62
CA HIS A 87 -21.99 4.08 1.08
C HIS A 87 -22.76 4.78 -0.04
N GLU A 88 -24.08 4.84 0.10
CA GLU A 88 -24.90 5.60 -0.84
C GLU A 88 -24.86 7.09 -0.51
N ILE A 89 -24.44 7.90 -1.48
CA ILE A 89 -24.45 9.35 -1.36
C ILE A 89 -25.80 9.87 -1.84
N ALA A 90 -26.55 10.46 -0.92
CA ALA A 90 -27.84 11.06 -1.20
C ALA A 90 -27.77 12.09 -2.34
N LYS A 91 -28.84 12.18 -3.13
CA LYS A 91 -28.97 13.17 -4.21
C LYS A 91 -28.75 14.59 -3.66
N GLY A 92 -27.88 15.35 -4.32
CA GLY A 92 -27.50 16.71 -3.91
C GLY A 92 -26.26 16.80 -3.02
N ASN A 93 -25.67 15.67 -2.61
CA ASN A 93 -24.46 15.65 -1.77
C ASN A 93 -23.18 15.26 -2.53
N LEU A 94 -23.25 15.04 -3.85
CA LEU A 94 -22.10 14.73 -4.70
C LEU A 94 -21.95 15.76 -5.81
N TYR A 95 -20.75 16.30 -5.94
CA TYR A 95 -20.36 17.26 -6.97
C TYR A 95 -19.02 16.85 -7.56
N VAL A 96 -18.93 16.84 -8.89
CA VAL A 96 -17.69 16.67 -9.65
C VAL A 96 -17.45 17.96 -10.41
N SER A 97 -16.26 18.55 -10.26
CA SER A 97 -15.91 19.84 -10.89
C SER A 97 -16.92 20.97 -10.59
N GLY A 98 -17.51 20.96 -9.40
CA GLY A 98 -18.49 21.97 -8.95
C GLY A 98 -19.92 21.77 -9.46
N SER A 99 -20.23 20.67 -10.15
CA SER A 99 -21.59 20.35 -10.63
C SER A 99 -22.01 18.93 -10.24
N PRO A 100 -23.32 18.65 -10.07
CA PRO A 100 -23.80 17.27 -9.89
C PRO A 100 -23.42 16.39 -11.09
N PRO A 101 -23.03 15.12 -10.89
CA PRO A 101 -22.75 14.21 -11.99
C PRO A 101 -24.01 13.91 -12.80
N GLY A 102 -23.87 13.79 -14.12
CA GLY A 102 -25.01 13.63 -15.04
C GLY A 102 -25.59 12.21 -15.09
N SER A 103 -24.72 11.19 -15.05
CA SER A 103 -25.07 9.77 -15.23
C SER A 103 -24.83 8.89 -14.00
N GLY A 104 -24.52 9.50 -12.85
CA GLY A 104 -24.04 8.81 -11.65
C GLY A 104 -22.52 8.77 -11.59
N GLN A 105 -22.02 8.44 -10.41
CA GLN A 105 -20.60 8.43 -10.09
C GLN A 105 -20.36 7.37 -9.02
N ALA A 106 -19.26 6.62 -9.15
CA ALA A 106 -18.75 5.77 -8.10
C ALA A 106 -17.34 6.19 -7.71
N TRP A 107 -17.03 6.04 -6.42
CA TRP A 107 -15.69 6.20 -5.88
C TRP A 107 -15.38 5.03 -4.95
N LEU A 108 -14.40 4.23 -5.35
CA LEU A 108 -13.88 3.14 -4.55
C LEU A 108 -12.58 3.60 -3.89
N HIS A 109 -12.55 3.57 -2.55
CA HIS A 109 -11.34 3.87 -1.80
C HIS A 109 -10.88 2.65 -1.01
N GLY A 110 -9.74 2.08 -1.40
CA GLY A 110 -9.09 0.98 -0.70
C GLY A 110 -8.03 1.48 0.28
N HIS A 111 -8.13 1.08 1.55
CA HIS A 111 -7.02 1.10 2.49
C HIS A 111 -6.35 -0.26 2.46
N ILE A 112 -5.06 -0.30 2.09
CA ILE A 112 -4.29 -1.54 1.99
C ILE A 112 -3.01 -1.42 2.82
N ARG A 113 -2.40 -2.55 3.19
CA ARG A 113 -1.06 -2.51 3.82
C ARG A 113 -0.01 -2.06 2.81
N ALA A 114 0.91 -1.21 3.25
CA ALA A 114 2.09 -0.82 2.48
C ALA A 114 2.98 -2.03 2.16
N GLY A 115 3.67 -2.00 1.02
CA GLY A 115 4.69 -3.00 0.67
C GLY A 115 4.62 -3.52 -0.77
N ARG A 116 3.56 -3.20 -1.52
CA ARG A 116 3.42 -3.62 -2.91
C ARG A 116 4.12 -2.65 -3.85
N ASN A 117 4.71 -3.20 -4.91
CA ASN A 117 5.34 -2.41 -5.96
C ASN A 117 4.28 -1.64 -6.78
N ALA A 118 4.76 -0.73 -7.63
CA ALA A 118 3.89 0.13 -8.42
C ALA A 118 3.04 -0.68 -9.40
N GLU A 119 3.61 -1.70 -10.02
CA GLU A 119 2.97 -2.51 -11.05
C GLU A 119 1.76 -3.29 -10.49
N VAL A 120 1.91 -3.87 -9.30
CA VAL A 120 0.81 -4.56 -8.58
C VAL A 120 -0.29 -3.56 -8.21
N LYS A 121 0.07 -2.36 -7.74
CA LYS A 121 -0.92 -1.33 -7.36
C LYS A 121 -1.66 -0.78 -8.58
N GLU A 122 -0.97 -0.56 -9.69
CA GLU A 122 -1.58 -0.12 -10.95
C GLU A 122 -2.56 -1.16 -11.47
N ARG A 123 -2.14 -2.44 -11.54
CA ARG A 123 -3.02 -3.54 -11.93
C ARG A 123 -4.25 -3.62 -11.03
N LEU A 124 -4.06 -3.53 -9.72
CA LEU A 124 -5.15 -3.56 -8.74
C LEU A 124 -6.16 -2.44 -9.00
N VAL A 125 -5.70 -1.20 -9.17
CA VAL A 125 -6.55 -0.04 -9.43
C VAL A 125 -7.36 -0.22 -10.72
N LEU A 126 -6.73 -0.68 -11.79
CA LEU A 126 -7.39 -0.86 -13.09
C LEU A 126 -8.44 -1.97 -13.07
N GLU A 127 -8.13 -3.13 -12.47
CA GLU A 127 -9.06 -4.26 -12.40
C GLU A 127 -10.27 -3.93 -11.50
N LEU A 128 -10.04 -3.27 -10.36
CA LEU A 128 -11.12 -2.82 -9.48
C LEU A 128 -12.05 -1.81 -10.17
N MET A 129 -11.47 -0.86 -10.92
CA MET A 129 -12.23 0.15 -11.66
C MET A 129 -13.14 -0.48 -12.71
N ALA A 130 -12.61 -1.43 -13.49
CA ALA A 130 -13.38 -2.18 -14.48
C ALA A 130 -14.52 -2.99 -13.81
N ALA A 131 -14.20 -3.71 -12.72
CA ALA A 131 -15.18 -4.52 -12.02
C ALA A 131 -16.35 -3.70 -11.45
N VAL A 132 -16.06 -2.55 -10.83
CA VAL A 132 -17.11 -1.66 -10.32
C VAL A 132 -17.94 -1.09 -11.46
N SER A 133 -17.31 -0.64 -12.55
CA SER A 133 -18.03 -0.12 -13.73
C SER A 133 -18.98 -1.16 -14.32
N GLU A 134 -18.52 -2.39 -14.52
CA GLU A 134 -19.30 -3.47 -15.09
C GLU A 134 -20.53 -3.83 -14.23
N VAL A 135 -20.41 -3.91 -12.91
CA VAL A 135 -21.56 -4.34 -12.08
C VAL A 135 -22.53 -3.17 -11.82
N THR A 136 -22.01 -1.95 -11.66
CA THR A 136 -22.84 -0.76 -11.40
C THR A 136 -23.49 -0.19 -12.65
N GLN A 137 -22.97 -0.52 -13.84
CA GLN A 137 -23.33 0.09 -15.13
C GLN A 137 -23.01 1.60 -15.20
N ILE A 138 -22.27 2.13 -14.22
CA ILE A 138 -21.67 3.47 -14.30
C ILE A 138 -20.51 3.38 -15.29
N LYS A 139 -20.39 4.37 -16.19
CA LYS A 139 -19.29 4.41 -17.15
C LYS A 139 -17.95 4.43 -16.43
N GLN A 140 -16.96 3.75 -16.98
CA GLN A 140 -15.65 3.65 -16.34
C GLN A 140 -14.99 5.01 -16.07
N GLU A 141 -15.21 6.01 -16.93
CA GLU A 141 -14.76 7.40 -16.74
C GLU A 141 -15.37 8.11 -15.51
N ASP A 142 -16.53 7.64 -15.06
CA ASP A 142 -17.27 8.08 -13.87
C ASP A 142 -17.03 7.14 -12.66
N VAL A 143 -16.08 6.20 -12.75
CA VAL A 143 -15.64 5.33 -11.65
C VAL A 143 -14.23 5.70 -11.24
N TRP A 144 -14.07 6.24 -10.04
CA TRP A 144 -12.76 6.63 -9.52
C TRP A 144 -12.29 5.60 -8.50
N VAL A 145 -11.02 5.21 -8.56
CA VAL A 145 -10.44 4.25 -7.62
C VAL A 145 -9.18 4.82 -7.01
N TYR A 146 -9.17 4.98 -5.68
CA TYR A 146 -7.99 5.37 -4.91
C TYR A 146 -7.55 4.22 -4.02
N VAL A 147 -6.23 4.10 -3.85
CA VAL A 147 -5.62 3.16 -2.91
C VAL A 147 -4.69 3.94 -1.99
N SER A 148 -4.90 3.82 -0.69
CA SER A 148 -4.05 4.39 0.35
C SER A 148 -3.34 3.29 1.11
N GLU A 149 -2.04 3.46 1.35
CA GLU A 149 -1.22 2.49 2.06
C GLU A 149 -1.12 2.83 3.55
N LEU A 150 -1.31 1.84 4.41
CA LEU A 150 -1.16 1.92 5.85
C LEU A 150 0.03 1.06 6.32
N ALA A 151 0.75 1.52 7.34
CA ALA A 151 1.80 0.71 7.96
C ALA A 151 1.16 -0.53 8.63
N PRO A 152 1.67 -1.77 8.41
CA PRO A 152 1.00 -2.99 8.88
C PRO A 152 0.69 -3.03 10.38
N ARG A 153 1.58 -2.50 11.24
CA ARG A 153 1.40 -2.49 12.70
C ARG A 153 0.46 -1.38 13.20
N ASN A 154 -0.09 -0.57 12.32
CA ASN A 154 -1.12 0.43 12.64
C ASN A 154 -2.53 -0.14 12.45
N MET A 155 -2.66 -1.41 12.08
CA MET A 155 -3.93 -2.09 11.82
C MET A 155 -4.09 -3.25 12.80
N ALA A 156 -5.30 -3.38 13.35
CA ALA A 156 -5.70 -4.53 14.17
C ALA A 156 -7.03 -5.07 13.64
N GLU A 157 -7.08 -6.37 13.39
CA GLU A 157 -8.28 -7.06 12.93
C GLU A 157 -8.38 -8.39 13.66
N TYR A 158 -9.61 -8.90 13.80
CA TYR A 158 -9.87 -10.16 14.51
C TYR A 158 -9.27 -10.21 15.93
N GLY A 159 -9.12 -9.05 16.57
CA GLY A 159 -8.54 -8.93 17.91
C GLY A 159 -7.01 -9.00 17.98
N ALA A 160 -6.31 -8.97 16.84
CA ALA A 160 -4.85 -9.04 16.79
C ALA A 160 -4.26 -7.92 15.90
N LEU A 161 -3.09 -7.39 16.28
CA LEU A 161 -2.30 -6.55 15.39
C LEU A 161 -1.94 -7.35 14.13
N LEU A 162 -2.07 -6.72 12.98
CA LEU A 162 -1.76 -7.39 11.73
C LEU A 162 -0.26 -7.73 11.65
N PRO A 163 0.07 -8.85 10.99
CA PRO A 163 1.45 -9.23 10.78
C PRO A 163 2.09 -8.34 9.73
N LEU A 164 3.42 -8.42 9.65
CA LEU A 164 4.09 -8.02 8.41
C LEU A 164 3.60 -8.95 7.29
N PRO A 165 3.51 -8.46 6.05
CA PRO A 165 3.12 -9.33 4.96
C PRO A 165 4.08 -10.53 4.82
N GLY A 166 3.54 -11.73 4.66
CA GLY A 166 4.28 -13.01 4.64
C GLY A 166 4.26 -13.78 5.97
N ASP A 167 3.99 -13.11 7.09
CA ASP A 167 3.91 -13.74 8.41
C ASP A 167 2.47 -14.20 8.76
N GLU A 168 1.56 -14.24 7.77
CA GLU A 168 0.14 -14.56 7.99
C GLU A 168 -0.07 -15.92 8.62
N LYS A 169 0.74 -16.93 8.28
CA LYS A 169 0.63 -18.26 8.89
C LYS A 169 0.91 -18.21 10.40
N VAL A 170 2.00 -17.55 10.80
CA VAL A 170 2.39 -17.44 12.21
C VAL A 170 1.37 -16.61 12.98
N TRP A 171 0.88 -15.53 12.37
CA TRP A 171 -0.19 -14.72 12.94
C TRP A 171 -1.48 -15.50 13.10
N PHE A 172 -1.88 -16.28 12.10
CA PHE A 172 -3.09 -17.09 12.12
C PHE A 172 -3.03 -18.16 13.22
N GLU A 173 -1.89 -18.84 13.36
CA GLU A 173 -1.64 -19.83 14.42
C GLU A 173 -1.73 -19.24 15.84
N GLN A 174 -1.55 -17.92 15.98
CA GLN A 174 -1.66 -17.20 17.25
C GLN A 174 -3.09 -16.73 17.57
N LEU A 175 -4.03 -16.80 16.62
CA LEU A 175 -5.41 -16.41 16.84
C LEU A 175 -6.14 -17.42 17.75
N PRO A 176 -7.19 -17.01 18.48
CA PRO A 176 -8.07 -17.94 19.17
C PRO A 176 -8.65 -19.01 18.23
N ALA A 177 -8.84 -20.25 18.72
CA ALA A 177 -9.25 -21.39 17.90
C ALA A 177 -10.62 -21.22 17.22
N ASP A 178 -11.54 -20.49 17.85
CA ASP A 178 -12.84 -20.14 17.26
C ASP A 178 -12.68 -19.16 16.08
N VAL A 179 -11.75 -18.22 16.18
CA VAL A 179 -11.42 -17.28 15.11
C VAL A 179 -10.76 -18.02 13.95
N GLN A 180 -9.78 -18.89 14.22
CA GLN A 180 -9.13 -19.71 13.18
C GLN A 180 -10.16 -20.55 12.40
N ARG A 181 -11.10 -21.18 13.10
CA ARG A 181 -12.16 -21.97 12.47
C ARG A 181 -13.00 -21.12 11.52
N ARG A 182 -13.52 -19.98 12.00
CA ARG A 182 -14.35 -19.06 11.19
C ARG A 182 -13.62 -18.57 9.94
N LEU A 183 -12.32 -18.28 10.05
CA LEU A 183 -11.52 -17.78 8.93
C LEU A 183 -11.11 -18.87 7.93
N SER A 184 -11.17 -20.15 8.33
CA SER A 184 -10.86 -21.29 7.45
C SER A 184 -12.06 -21.70 6.58
N ASP A 185 -13.25 -21.20 6.90
CA ASP A 185 -14.49 -21.46 6.16
C ASP A 185 -14.70 -20.51 4.96
N HIS A 186 -13.72 -19.62 4.72
CA HIS A 186 -13.68 -18.60 3.65
C HIS A 186 -12.52 -18.86 2.68
#